data_AF-A0A1F7YN46-F1
#
_entry.id   AF-A0A1F7YN46-F1
#
_cell.length_a   1.000
_cell.length_b   1.000
_cell.length_c   1.000
_cell.angle_alpha   90.00
_cell.angle_beta   90.00
_cell.angle_gamma   90.00
#
_symmetry.space_group_name_H-M   'P 1'
#
loop_
_entity.id
_entity.type
_entity.pdbx_description
1 polymer ?
#
loop_
_entity_poly.entity_id
_entity_poly.type
_entity_poly.pdbx_seq_one_letter_code
_entity_poly.pdbx_strand_id
1 'polypeptide(L)'
;MSVVEVVFVALNQLIAQLVGILPKLVIALLIWYVGKYFLTLGINLLERVDIKQTKIDEKAIATLSMLLNVIGRVVLVMVILDYLGIGSSIVAAIAQGVTFAVAIALGLSFGKALEGDAREVIESIKKFLKK
;
A
#
# COMPACT_ATOMS: atom_id res chain seq x y z
N MET A 1 -35.44 35.71 -11.59
CA MET A 1 -34.12 35.35 -12.13
C MET A 1 -34.33 34.88 -13.55
N SER A 2 -33.65 35.52 -14.50
CA SER A 2 -33.74 35.12 -15.91
C SER A 2 -32.89 33.87 -16.17
N VAL A 3 -33.24 33.08 -17.19
CA VAL A 3 -32.46 31.89 -17.60
C VAL A 3 -30.99 32.27 -17.90
N VAL A 4 -30.76 33.47 -18.42
CA VAL A 4 -29.42 34.01 -18.73
C VAL A 4 -28.59 34.22 -17.45
N GLU A 5 -29.19 34.71 -16.36
CA GLU A 5 -28.49 34.87 -15.06
C GLU A 5 -28.08 33.51 -14.48
N VAL A 6 -28.95 32.50 -14.56
CA VAL A 6 -28.65 31.15 -14.06
C VAL A 6 -27.47 30.53 -14.81
N VAL A 7 -27.43 30.68 -16.14
CA VAL A 7 -26.32 30.20 -16.97
C VAL A 7 -25.02 30.93 -16.63
N PHE A 8 -25.08 32.24 -16.42
CA PHE A 8 -23.89 33.03 -16.07
C PHE A 8 -23.33 32.66 -14.69
N VAL A 9 -24.20 32.43 -13.71
CA VAL A 9 -23.82 31.95 -12.37
C VAL A 9 -23.22 30.55 -12.43
N ALA A 10 -23.81 29.64 -13.19
CA ALA A 10 -23.30 28.28 -13.36
C ALA A 10 -21.92 28.25 -14.04
N LEU A 11 -21.70 29.08 -15.07
CA LEU A 11 -20.40 29.21 -15.72
C LEU A 11 -19.33 29.79 -14.77
N ASN A 12 -19.66 30.82 -14.01
CA ASN A 12 -18.73 31.37 -13.02
C ASN A 12 -18.40 30.37 -11.90
N GLN A 13 -19.38 29.59 -11.44
CA GLN A 13 -19.13 28.51 -10.47
C GLN A 13 -18.24 27.43 -11.05
N LEU A 14 -18.45 27.03 -12.30
CA LEU A 14 -17.62 26.03 -12.97
C LEU A 14 -16.18 26.52 -13.13
N ILE A 15 -15.99 27.77 -13.57
CA ILE A 15 -14.66 28.39 -13.67
C ILE A 15 -13.99 28.46 -12.29
N ALA A 16 -14.71 28.89 -11.25
CA ALA A 16 -14.17 28.95 -9.89
C ALA A 16 -13.75 27.57 -9.37
N GLN A 17 -14.50 26.51 -9.67
CA GLN A 17 -14.13 25.14 -9.32
C GLN A 17 -12.88 24.67 -10.08
N LEU A 18 -12.79 24.95 -11.38
CA LEU A 18 -11.61 24.64 -12.20
C LEU A 18 -10.35 25.35 -11.70
N VAL A 19 -10.47 26.64 -11.36
CA VAL A 19 -9.37 27.42 -10.78
C VAL A 19 -8.98 26.88 -9.40
N GLY A 20 -9.94 26.43 -8.60
CA GLY A 20 -9.69 25.79 -7.31
C GLY A 20 -8.98 24.43 -7.38
N ILE A 21 -9.04 23.75 -8.53
CA ILE A 21 -8.38 22.46 -8.76
C ILE A 21 -6.91 22.63 -9.16
N LEU A 22 -6.55 23.72 -9.85
CA LEU A 22 -5.17 23.98 -10.30
C LEU A 22 -4.12 23.86 -9.18
N PRO A 23 -4.28 24.50 -8.00
CA PRO A 23 -3.33 24.31 -6.90
C PRO A 23 -3.21 22.86 -6.43
N LYS A 24 -4.32 22.11 -6.40
CA LYS A 24 -4.31 20.70 -6.01
C LYS A 24 -3.55 19.84 -7.02
N LEU A 25 -3.67 20.13 -8.31
CA LEU A 25 -2.90 19.43 -9.35
C LEU A 25 -1.39 19.70 -9.23
N VAL A 26 -0.99 20.93 -8.93
CA VAL A 26 0.42 21.26 -8.70
C VAL A 26 0.97 20.49 -7.50
N ILE A 27 0.21 20.43 -6.40
CA ILE A 27 0.62 19.68 -5.20
C ILE A 27 0.66 18.18 -5.48
N ALA A 28 -0.30 17.63 -6.22
CA ALA A 28 -0.28 16.23 -6.64
C ALA A 28 0.99 15.88 -7.46
N LEU A 29 1.41 16.80 -8.34
CA LEU A 29 2.62 16.64 -9.14
C LEU A 29 3.89 16.71 -8.28
N LEU A 30 3.90 17.58 -7.26
CA LEU A 30 4.96 17.60 -6.25
C LEU A 30 5.02 16.30 -5.45
N ILE A 31 3.87 15.78 -5.00
CA ILE A 31 3.79 14.49 -4.31
C ILE A 31 4.35 13.37 -5.18
N TRP A 32 4.00 13.35 -6.47
CA TRP A 32 4.55 12.37 -7.41
C TRP A 32 6.08 12.43 -7.50
N TYR A 33 6.62 13.64 -7.66
CA TYR A 33 8.06 13.83 -7.80
C TYR A 33 8.81 13.39 -6.53
N VAL A 34 8.33 13.85 -5.36
CA VAL A 34 8.91 13.51 -4.05
C VAL A 34 8.75 12.02 -3.76
N GLY A 35 7.58 11.46 -4.00
CA GLY A 35 7.31 10.04 -3.74
C GLY A 35 8.14 9.12 -4.62
N LYS A 36 8.30 9.44 -5.91
CA LYS A 36 9.21 8.68 -6.80
C LYS A 36 10.65 8.72 -6.30
N TYR A 37 11.10 9.87 -5.80
CA TYR A 37 12.43 10.00 -5.21
C TYR A 37 12.60 9.09 -3.99
N PHE A 38 11.64 9.09 -3.06
CA PHE A 38 11.66 8.19 -1.89
C PHE A 38 11.64 6.72 -2.27
N LEU A 39 10.83 6.31 -3.25
CA LEU A 39 10.79 4.93 -3.73
C LEU A 39 12.13 4.49 -4.31
N THR A 40 12.75 5.34 -5.12
CA THR A 40 14.06 5.04 -5.72
C THR A 40 15.13 4.94 -4.64
N LEU A 41 15.10 5.82 -3.64
CA LEU A 41 16.02 5.79 -2.52
C LEU A 41 15.85 4.49 -1.70
N GLY A 42 14.62 4.08 -1.41
CA GLY A 42 14.34 2.84 -0.69
C GLY A 42 14.84 1.59 -1.42
N ILE A 43 14.61 1.50 -2.74
CA ILE A 43 15.11 0.39 -3.57
C ILE A 43 16.64 0.36 -3.59
N ASN A 44 17.27 1.53 -3.79
CA ASN A 44 18.72 1.65 -3.80
C ASN A 44 19.35 1.30 -2.44
N LEU A 45 18.65 1.58 -1.34
CA LEU A 45 19.08 1.13 -0.02
C LEU A 45 18.97 -0.38 0.11
N LEU A 46 17.89 -0.99 -0.38
CA LEU A 46 17.71 -2.45 -0.34
C LEU A 46 18.82 -3.19 -1.10
N GLU A 47 19.24 -2.64 -2.25
CA GLU A 47 20.33 -3.17 -3.07
C GLU A 47 21.73 -2.91 -2.48
N ARG A 48 21.89 -1.83 -1.70
CA ARG A 48 23.15 -1.49 -1.04
C ARG A 48 23.33 -2.11 0.34
N VAL A 49 22.24 -2.57 0.96
CA VAL A 49 22.27 -3.45 2.12
C VAL A 49 22.63 -4.84 1.60
N ASP A 50 23.82 -4.94 1.02
CA ASP A 50 24.54 -6.18 0.86
C ASP A 50 24.81 -6.65 2.29
N ILE A 51 23.98 -7.59 2.75
CA ILE A 51 24.12 -8.14 4.08
C ILE A 51 25.36 -9.02 4.02
N LYS A 52 26.54 -8.40 4.22
CA LYS A 52 27.88 -9.02 4.20
C LYS A 52 28.05 -10.25 5.12
N GLN A 53 27.00 -10.70 5.80
CA GLN A 53 26.97 -11.93 6.59
C GLN A 53 25.66 -12.74 6.48
N THR A 54 24.65 -12.31 5.72
CA THR A 54 23.43 -13.11 5.53
C THR A 54 23.41 -13.56 4.08
N LYS A 55 23.44 -14.88 3.86
CA LYS A 55 23.36 -15.53 2.54
C LYS A 55 21.96 -15.34 1.91
N ILE A 56 21.43 -14.13 1.90
CA ILE A 56 20.22 -13.83 1.15
C ILE A 56 20.65 -13.83 -0.31
N ASP A 57 20.16 -14.82 -1.04
CA ASP A 57 20.37 -14.98 -2.48
C ASP A 57 20.06 -13.65 -3.18
N GLU A 58 20.95 -13.20 -4.06
CA GLU A 58 20.76 -11.99 -4.89
C GLU A 58 19.40 -12.04 -5.60
N LYS A 59 18.91 -13.23 -5.95
CA LYS A 59 17.57 -13.43 -6.51
C LYS A 59 16.44 -13.00 -5.58
N ALA A 60 16.58 -13.22 -4.28
CA ALA A 60 15.58 -12.83 -3.29
C ALA A 60 15.54 -11.30 -3.14
N ILE A 61 16.70 -10.65 -3.12
CA ILE A 61 16.81 -9.18 -3.08
C ILE A 61 16.23 -8.59 -4.36
N ALA A 62 16.58 -9.12 -5.53
CA ALA A 62 16.05 -8.65 -6.82
C ALA A 62 14.51 -8.80 -6.90
N THR A 63 13.98 -9.92 -6.41
CA THR A 63 12.53 -10.16 -6.35
C THR A 63 11.86 -9.17 -5.41
N LEU A 64 12.44 -8.92 -4.24
CA LEU A 64 11.90 -7.98 -3.26
C LEU A 64 11.95 -6.53 -3.76
N SER A 65 13.05 -6.12 -4.42
CA SER A 65 13.18 -4.82 -5.08
C SER A 65 12.11 -4.64 -6.18
N MET A 66 11.87 -5.67 -7.00
CA MET A 66 10.82 -5.62 -8.01
C MET A 66 9.44 -5.44 -7.38
N LEU A 67 9.12 -6.21 -6.33
CA LEU A 67 7.85 -6.10 -5.60
C LEU A 67 7.69 -4.72 -4.96
N LEU A 68 8.72 -4.20 -4.29
CA LEU A 68 8.70 -2.86 -3.68
C LEU A 68 8.48 -1.76 -4.72
N ASN A 69 9.07 -1.88 -5.91
CA ASN A 69 8.88 -0.91 -6.98
C ASN A 69 7.42 -0.90 -7.49
N VAL A 70 6.84 -2.08 -7.72
CA VAL A 70 5.45 -2.19 -8.18
C VAL A 70 4.49 -1.71 -7.10
N ILE A 71 4.59 -2.24 -5.88
CA ILE A 71 3.72 -1.87 -4.75
C ILE A 71 3.89 -0.40 -4.42
N GLY A 72 5.12 0.10 -4.37
CA GLY A 72 5.42 1.48 -4.07
C GLY A 72 4.79 2.46 -5.05
N ARG A 73 4.82 2.15 -6.36
CA ARG A 73 4.13 2.96 -7.38
C ARG A 73 2.62 2.95 -7.21
N VAL A 74 2.03 1.79 -6.91
CA VAL A 74 0.59 1.67 -6.67
C VAL A 74 0.18 2.52 -5.46
N VAL A 75 0.92 2.42 -4.35
CA VAL A 75 0.70 3.24 -3.15
C VAL A 75 0.86 4.74 -3.47
N LEU A 76 1.87 5.12 -4.25
CA LEU A 76 2.06 6.52 -4.64
C LEU A 76 0.87 7.08 -5.43
N VAL A 77 0.37 6.31 -6.40
CA VAL A 77 -0.83 6.68 -7.16
C VAL A 77 -2.04 6.80 -6.24
N MET A 78 -2.21 5.86 -5.31
CA MET A 78 -3.29 5.93 -4.32
C MET A 78 -3.23 7.17 -3.46
N VAL A 79 -2.06 7.55 -2.95
CA VAL A 79 -1.88 8.76 -2.15
C VAL A 79 -2.27 10.01 -2.96
N ILE A 80 -1.92 10.04 -4.25
CA ILE A 80 -2.33 11.13 -5.14
C ILE A 80 -3.85 11.16 -5.34
N LEU A 81 -4.47 9.99 -5.58
CA LEU A 81 -5.92 9.90 -5.76
C LEU A 81 -6.69 10.29 -4.49
N ASP A 82 -6.18 9.90 -3.32
CA ASP A 82 -6.74 10.29 -2.03
C ASP A 82 -6.61 11.81 -1.80
N TYR A 83 -5.44 12.39 -2.10
CA TYR A 83 -5.22 13.83 -2.02
C TYR A 83 -6.17 14.63 -2.93
N LEU A 84 -6.48 14.11 -4.11
CA LEU A 84 -7.45 14.72 -5.03
C LEU A 84 -8.91 14.56 -4.56
N GLY A 85 -9.17 13.74 -3.53
CA GLY A 85 -10.49 13.51 -2.95
C GLY A 85 -11.38 12.57 -3.76
N ILE A 86 -10.87 12.00 -4.86
CA ILE A 86 -11.58 11.05 -5.73
C ILE A 86 -11.27 9.61 -5.28
N GLY A 87 -10.15 9.41 -4.58
CA GLY A 87 -9.61 8.10 -4.26
C GLY A 87 -9.95 7.55 -2.87
N SER A 88 -10.44 8.32 -1.92
CA SER A 88 -10.50 7.87 -0.51
C SER A 88 -11.30 6.58 -0.30
N SER A 89 -12.43 6.44 -0.98
CA SER A 89 -13.26 5.22 -0.95
C SER A 89 -12.56 4.03 -1.61
N ILE A 90 -11.90 4.25 -2.76
CA ILE A 90 -11.16 3.23 -3.49
C ILE A 90 -9.94 2.78 -2.70
N VAL A 91 -9.21 3.72 -2.12
CA VAL A 91 -8.04 3.49 -1.26
C VAL A 91 -8.45 2.71 -0.02
N ALA A 92 -9.54 3.10 0.64
CA ALA A 92 -10.07 2.38 1.79
C ALA A 92 -10.48 0.94 1.44
N ALA A 93 -11.18 0.73 0.32
CA ALA A 93 -11.60 -0.59 -0.12
C ALA A 93 -10.41 -1.51 -0.42
N ILE A 94 -9.40 -1.00 -1.12
CA ILE A 94 -8.19 -1.78 -1.42
C ILE A 94 -7.36 -2.01 -0.16
N ALA A 95 -7.22 -1.02 0.72
CA ALA A 95 -6.51 -1.17 1.99
C ALA A 95 -7.16 -2.26 2.86
N GLN A 96 -8.50 -2.30 2.94
CA GLN A 96 -9.22 -3.37 3.61
C GLN A 96 -8.95 -4.73 2.95
N GLY A 97 -9.06 -4.82 1.63
CA GLY A 97 -8.78 -6.05 0.88
C GLY A 97 -7.37 -6.59 1.11
N VAL A 98 -6.36 -5.72 1.04
CA VAL A 98 -4.96 -6.07 1.33
C VAL A 98 -4.80 -6.50 2.79
N THR A 99 -5.41 -5.77 3.73
CA THR A 99 -5.36 -6.13 5.17
C THR A 99 -5.90 -7.52 5.42
N PHE A 100 -7.07 -7.86 4.84
CA PHE A 100 -7.64 -9.20 4.93
C PHE A 100 -6.74 -10.26 4.29
N ALA A 101 -6.23 -10.00 3.09
CA ALA A 101 -5.34 -10.95 2.41
C ALA A 101 -4.07 -11.22 3.22
N VAL A 102 -3.44 -10.18 3.79
CA VAL A 102 -2.26 -10.31 4.65
C VAL A 102 -2.60 -11.06 5.94
N ALA A 103 -3.71 -10.74 6.59
CA ALA A 103 -4.15 -11.43 7.80
C ALA A 103 -4.39 -12.93 7.55
N ILE A 104 -5.03 -13.28 6.44
CA ILE A 104 -5.27 -14.67 6.05
C ILE A 104 -3.94 -15.37 5.74
N ALA A 105 -3.08 -14.76 4.92
CA ALA A 105 -1.80 -15.35 4.53
C ALA A 105 -0.87 -15.58 5.74
N LEU A 106 -0.78 -14.60 6.64
CA LEU A 106 0.00 -14.72 7.88
C LEU A 106 -0.64 -15.74 8.83
N GLY A 107 -1.95 -15.70 9.01
CA GLY A 107 -2.67 -16.65 9.87
C GLY A 107 -2.47 -18.10 9.44
N LEU A 108 -2.52 -18.38 8.14
CA LEU A 108 -2.22 -19.71 7.59
C LEU A 108 -0.74 -20.09 7.75
N SER A 109 0.17 -19.15 7.49
CA SER A 109 1.62 -19.39 7.59
C SER A 109 2.04 -19.71 9.02
N PHE A 110 1.57 -18.94 10.00
CA PHE A 110 1.83 -19.18 11.42
C PHE A 110 1.09 -20.41 11.95
N GLY A 111 -0.16 -20.63 11.52
CA GLY A 111 -0.93 -21.82 11.90
C GLY A 111 -0.24 -23.11 11.49
N LYS A 112 0.31 -23.14 10.26
CA LYS A 112 1.09 -24.28 9.77
C LYS A 112 2.46 -24.40 10.46
N ALA A 113 3.12 -23.28 10.74
CA ALA A 113 4.41 -23.30 11.42
C ALA A 113 4.32 -23.83 12.87
N LEU A 114 3.22 -23.51 13.57
CA LEU A 114 2.97 -23.92 14.96
C LEU A 114 2.27 -25.29 15.09
N GLU A 115 1.87 -25.90 13.99
CA GLU A 115 1.16 -27.20 13.98
C GLU A 115 2.00 -28.31 14.61
N GLY A 116 3.32 -28.30 14.38
CA GLY A 116 4.27 -29.25 14.97
C GLY A 116 4.32 -29.14 16.49
N ASP A 117 4.51 -27.92 17.00
CA ASP A 117 4.61 -27.65 18.45
C ASP A 117 3.31 -28.00 19.18
N ALA A 118 2.16 -27.64 18.58
CA ALA A 118 0.85 -27.99 19.14
C ALA A 118 0.63 -29.50 19.21
N ARG A 119 1.08 -30.24 18.19
CA ARG A 119 0.97 -31.70 18.15
C ARG A 119 1.82 -32.37 19.22
N GLU A 120 3.04 -31.88 19.44
CA GLU A 120 3.95 -32.40 20.46
C GLU A 120 3.42 -32.19 21.89
N VAL A 121 2.79 -31.04 22.15
CA VAL A 121 2.11 -30.76 23.42
C VAL A 121 0.91 -31.69 23.63
N ILE A 122 0.09 -31.89 22.61
CA ILE A 122 -1.08 -32.80 22.69
C ILE A 122 -0.63 -34.25 22.93
N GLU A 123 0.42 -34.71 22.26
CA GLU A 123 0.96 -36.06 22.46
C GLU A 123 1.54 -36.24 23.86
N SER A 124 2.20 -35.22 24.40
CA SER A 124 2.73 -35.23 25.77
C SER A 124 1.61 -35.31 26.82
N ILE A 125 0.54 -34.54 26.65
CA ILE A 125 -0.64 -34.59 27.53
C ILE A 125 -1.34 -35.93 27.43
N LYS A 126 -1.47 -36.49 26.21
CA LYS A 126 -2.12 -37.79 25.98
C LYS A 126 -1.36 -38.95 26.61
N LYS A 127 -0.02 -38.88 26.66
CA LYS A 127 0.82 -39.84 27.40
C LYS A 127 0.65 -39.71 28.91
N PHE A 128 0.50 -38.49 29.42
CA PHE A 128 0.29 -38.23 30.85
C PHE A 128 -1.07 -38.73 31.34
N LEU A 129 -2.14 -38.55 30.55
CA LEU A 129 -3.50 -39.02 30.87
C LEU A 129 -3.72 -40.54 30.73
N LYS A 130 -2.81 -41.26 30.07
CA LYS A 130 -2.87 -42.72 29.90
C LYS A 130 -2.12 -43.50 31.01
N LYS A 131 -1.46 -42.79 31.92
CA LYS A 131 -0.82 -43.34 33.12
C LYS A 131 -1.76 -43.21 34.31
#